data_AF-A0A6H2GXT6-F1
#
_entry.id   AF-A0A6H2GXT6-F1
#
_cell.length_a   1.000
_cell.length_b   1.000
_cell.length_c   1.000
_cell.angle_alpha   90.00
_cell.angle_beta   90.00
_cell.angle_gamma   90.00
#
_symmetry.space_group_name_H-M   'P 1'
#
loop_
_entity.id
_entity.type
_entity.pdbx_description
1 polymer ?
#
loop_
_entity_poly.entity_id
_entity_poly.type
_entity_poly.pdbx_seq_one_letter_code
_entity_poly.pdbx_strand_id
1 'polypeptide(L)' 'MTLYTIMPLELVLNGTDDEREPWLEARLDGVLLQLEPLEPGWGKVVRIVDGPLESFLDPRFQPGAVLPFR' A
#
# COMPACT_ATOMS: atom_id res chain seq x y z
N MET A 1 3.13 4.90 -21.63
CA MET A 1 3.83 3.74 -21.03
C MET A 1 3.65 2.54 -21.93
N THR A 2 4.64 1.65 -22.00
CA THR A 2 4.57 0.38 -22.76
C THR A 2 4.73 -0.77 -21.78
N LEU A 3 3.77 -1.70 -21.74
CA LEU A 3 3.85 -2.90 -20.92
C LEU A 3 4.59 -4.00 -21.70
N TYR A 4 5.80 -4.34 -21.27
CA TYR A 4 6.59 -5.42 -21.88
C TYR A 4 6.47 -6.70 -21.04
N THR A 5 5.84 -7.72 -21.59
CA THR A 5 5.53 -8.98 -20.90
C THR A 5 5.48 -10.14 -21.91
N ILE A 6 5.86 -11.33 -21.47
CA ILE A 6 5.73 -12.57 -22.23
C ILE A 6 4.35 -13.22 -22.06
N MET A 7 3.56 -12.77 -21.09
CA MET A 7 2.24 -13.31 -20.80
C MET A 7 1.17 -12.63 -21.68
N PRO A 8 0.10 -13.36 -22.04
CA PRO A 8 -1.10 -12.76 -22.64
C PRO A 8 -1.62 -11.59 -21.80
N LEU A 9 -2.05 -10.53 -22.48
CA LEU A 9 -2.46 -9.29 -21.80
C LEU A 9 -3.69 -9.51 -20.92
N GLU A 10 -4.60 -10.39 -21.34
CA GLU A 10 -5.82 -10.76 -20.61
C GLU A 10 -5.50 -11.36 -19.24
N LEU A 11 -4.40 -12.10 -19.12
CA LEU A 11 -3.94 -12.66 -17.86
C LEU A 11 -3.25 -11.60 -16.99
N VAL A 12 -2.50 -10.68 -17.60
CA VAL A 12 -1.82 -9.59 -16.88
C VAL A 12 -2.82 -8.59 -16.29
N LEU A 13 -3.90 -8.32 -17.01
CA LEU A 13 -4.96 -7.40 -16.59
C LEU A 13 -6.09 -8.10 -15.81
N ASN A 14 -5.96 -9.39 -15.49
CA ASN A 14 -6.97 -10.07 -14.70
C ASN A 14 -7.07 -9.41 -13.30
N GLY A 15 -8.29 -9.04 -12.87
CA GLY A 15 -8.54 -8.39 -11.58
C GLY A 15 -8.23 -6.89 -11.51
N THR A 16 -7.98 -6.21 -12.64
CA THR A 16 -7.87 -4.74 -12.64
C THR A 16 -9.20 -4.02 -12.47
N ASP A 17 -10.31 -4.65 -12.87
CA ASP A 17 -11.66 -4.10 -12.75
C ASP A 17 -12.33 -4.44 -11.42
N ASP A 18 -11.66 -5.22 -10.55
CA ASP A 18 -12.19 -5.58 -9.25
C ASP A 18 -12.34 -4.33 -8.38
N GLU A 19 -13.51 -4.14 -7.79
CA GLU A 19 -13.73 -3.10 -6.78
C GLU A 19 -12.81 -3.38 -5.58
N ARG A 20 -11.96 -2.40 -5.26
CA ARG A 20 -11.10 -2.45 -4.08
C ARG A 20 -11.70 -1.54 -3.02
N GLU A 21 -11.73 -2.05 -1.79
CA GLU A 21 -12.01 -1.22 -0.62
C GLU A 21 -11.09 0.01 -0.65
N PRO A 22 -11.63 1.22 -0.36
CA PRO A 22 -10.86 2.44 -0.44
C PRO A 22 -9.72 2.39 0.58
N TRP A 23 -8.50 2.50 0.08
CA TRP A 23 -7.34 2.74 0.91
C TRP A 23 -7.43 4.13 1.55
N LEU A 24 -6.91 4.25 2.77
CA LEU A 24 -6.78 5.53 3.45
C LEU A 24 -5.31 5.93 3.53
N GLU A 25 -5.08 7.22 3.69
CA GLU A 25 -3.74 7.75 3.95
C GLU A 25 -3.63 8.25 5.38
N ALA A 26 -2.52 7.92 6.04
CA ALA A 26 -2.23 8.35 7.40
C ALA A 26 -0.76 8.78 7.53
N ARG A 27 -0.49 9.75 8.40
CA ARG A 27 0.87 10.24 8.65
C ARG A 27 1.36 9.78 10.01
N LEU A 28 2.43 9.00 10.02
CA LEU A 28 3.08 8.49 11.24
C LEU A 28 4.55 8.80 11.21
N ASP A 29 5.07 9.38 12.29
CA ASP A 29 6.50 9.71 12.42
C ASP A 29 7.06 10.50 11.21
N GLY A 30 6.23 11.36 10.59
CA GLY A 30 6.60 12.14 9.40
C GLY A 30 6.53 11.37 8.06
N VAL A 31 6.11 10.10 8.06
CA VAL A 31 5.94 9.25 6.88
C VAL A 31 4.46 9.19 6.50
N LEU A 32 4.15 9.44 5.23
CA LEU A 32 2.81 9.26 4.67
C LEU A 32 2.67 7.80 4.20
N LEU A 33 1.73 7.08 4.80
CA LEU A 33 1.44 5.68 4.49
C LEU A 33 0.07 5.56 3.82
N GLN A 34 -0.02 4.62 2.89
CA GLN A 34 -1.28 4.11 2.39
C GLN A 34 -1.63 2.83 3.14
N LEU A 35 -2.83 2.77 3.70
CA LEU A 35 -3.28 1.70 4.58
C LEU A 35 -4.59 1.07 4.05
N GLU A 36 -4.69 -0.24 4.17
CA GLU A 36 -5.95 -0.99 4.11
C GLU A 36 -6.57 -0.98 5.52
N PRO A 37 -7.76 -0.40 5.72
CA PRO A 37 -8.41 -0.37 7.03
C PRO A 37 -8.80 -1.78 7.50
N LEU A 38 -8.48 -2.12 8.75
CA LEU A 38 -8.86 -3.41 9.36
C LEU A 38 -9.97 -3.21 10.39
N GLU A 39 -9.69 -2.42 11.42
CA GLU A 39 -10.59 -2.05 12.51
C GLU A 39 -10.41 -0.56 12.82
N PRO A 40 -11.33 0.10 13.55
CA PRO A 40 -11.20 1.51 13.86
C PRO A 40 -9.84 1.87 14.50
N GLY A 41 -9.05 2.68 13.79
CA GLY A 41 -7.72 3.12 14.23
C GLY A 41 -6.56 2.16 13.91
N TRP A 42 -6.83 1.02 13.28
CA TRP A 42 -5.83 0.03 12.88
C TRP A 42 -5.84 -0.21 11.37
N GLY A 43 -4.65 -0.25 10.77
CA GLY A 43 -4.49 -0.39 9.34
C GLY A 43 -3.34 -1.32 8.98
N LYS A 44 -3.49 -2.03 7.87
CA LYS A 44 -2.43 -2.82 7.25
C LYS A 44 -1.74 -1.97 6.20
N VAL A 45 -0.42 -1.85 6.27
CA VAL A 45 0.37 -1.04 5.33
C VAL A 45 0.29 -1.64 3.94
N VAL A 46 -0.12 -0.83 2.97
CA VAL A 46 -0.03 -1.15 1.54
C VAL A 46 1.35 -0.70 1.04
N ARG A 47 1.72 0.55 1.32
CA ARG A 47 3.00 1.15 0.93
C ARG A 47 3.27 2.48 1.63
N ILE A 48 4.52 2.94 1.54
CA ILE A 48 4.91 4.34 1.75
C ILE A 48 4.52 5.16 0.52
N VAL A 49 3.88 6.31 0.74
CA VAL A 49 3.54 7.30 -0.28
C VAL A 49 4.58 8.42 -0.32
N ASP A 50 5.03 8.88 0.86
CA ASP A 50 6.02 9.96 1.02
C ASP A 50 6.79 9.80 2.34
N GLY A 51 8.06 10.16 2.36
CA GLY A 51 8.92 10.07 3.54
C GLY A 51 10.41 9.92 3.22
N PRO A 52 11.29 10.00 4.24
CA PRO A 52 12.73 9.83 4.05
C PRO A 52 13.08 8.39 3.65
N LEU A 53 14.24 8.22 3.01
CA LEU A 53 14.66 6.92 2.47
C LEU A 53 14.85 5.87 3.57
N GLU A 54 15.32 6.26 4.76
CA GLU A 54 15.45 5.34 5.88
C GLU A 54 14.12 4.69 6.31
N SER A 55 12.98 5.33 6.06
CA SER A 55 11.66 4.79 6.40
C SER A 55 11.32 3.52 5.64
N PHE A 56 11.90 3.32 4.45
CA PHE A 56 11.76 2.07 3.69
C PHE A 56 12.49 0.89 4.34
N LEU A 57 13.33 1.14 5.36
CA LEU A 57 14.02 0.12 6.14
C LEU A 57 13.35 -0.14 7.49
N ASP A 58 12.40 0.70 7.92
CA ASP A 58 11.66 0.49 9.16
C ASP A 58 10.66 -0.67 8.99
N PRO A 59 10.78 -1.77 9.76
CA PRO A 59 9.86 -2.91 9.65
C PRO A 59 8.40 -2.55 9.93
N ARG A 60 8.13 -1.46 10.68
CA ARG A 60 6.77 -0.99 10.95
C ARG A 60 6.05 -0.49 9.69
N PHE A 61 6.80 -0.02 8.68
CA PHE A 61 6.24 0.57 7.46
C PHE A 61 6.32 -0.36 6.24
N GLN A 62 6.63 -1.64 6.45
CA GLN A 62 6.69 -2.61 5.36
C GLN A 62 5.28 -3.03 4.92
N PRO A 63 5.06 -3.32 3.62
CA PRO A 63 3.80 -3.86 3.14
C PRO A 63 3.36 -5.09 3.95
N GLY A 64 2.10 -5.09 4.38
CA GLY A 64 1.52 -6.13 5.24
C GLY A 64 1.68 -5.91 6.74
N ALA A 65 2.50 -4.96 7.19
CA ALA A 65 2.60 -4.61 8.60
C ALA A 65 1.28 -4.04 9.12
N VAL A 66 0.88 -4.40 10.34
CA VAL A 66 -0.35 -3.91 10.97
C VAL A 66 0.03 -2.94 12.09
N LEU A 67 -0.51 -1.73 12.04
CA LEU A 67 -0.16 -0.66 12.96
C LEU A 67 -1.38 0.20 13.32
N PRO A 68 -1.38 0.80 14.52
CA PRO A 68 -2.34 1.84 14.85
C PRO A 68 -1.96 3.14 14.11
N PHE A 69 -2.94 3.86 13.56
CA PHE A 69 -2.71 5.11 12.80
C PHE A 69 -3.53 6.30 13.33
N ARG A 70 -4.22 6.11 14.44
CA ARG A 70 -5.03 7.13 15.12
C ARG A 70 -4.37 7.60 16.39
#